data_AF-A0A954QI65-F1
#
_entry.id   AF-A0A954QI65-F1
#
_cell.length_a   1.000
_cell.length_b   1.000
_cell.length_c   1.000
_cell.angle_alpha   90.00
_cell.angle_beta   90.00
_cell.angle_gamma   90.00
#
_symmetry.space_group_name_H-M   'P 1'
#
loop_
_entity.id
_entity.type
_entity.pdbx_description
1 polymer ?
#
loop_
_entity_poly.entity_id
_entity_poly.type
_entity_poly.pdbx_seq_one_letter_code
_entity_poly.pdbx_strand_id
1 'polypeptide(L)'
;MKRRRLGFTLVELLVVIAIIGLLVALVLPAISRARESARSAACQNNLRQFGIGLHIFADRDRQERFCTGAFDFRRDGCMDTYGWAADLVNINAALPNEMLCPSNPLRGIEKLND
;
A
#
# COMPACT_ATOMS: atom_id res chain seq x y z
N MET A 1 -12.72 -55.12 -23.41
CA MET A 1 -13.69 -54.70 -22.38
C MET A 1 -14.10 -53.25 -22.61
N LYS A 2 -15.35 -52.99 -23.03
CA LYS A 2 -15.89 -51.63 -23.15
C LYS A 2 -16.09 -51.06 -21.73
N ARG A 3 -15.35 -50.00 -21.37
CA ARG A 3 -15.61 -49.24 -20.14
C ARG A 3 -17.02 -48.66 -20.22
N ARG A 4 -17.91 -49.02 -19.28
CA ARG A 4 -19.20 -48.35 -19.11
C ARG A 4 -18.91 -46.89 -18.77
N ARG A 5 -19.36 -45.96 -19.61
CA ARG A 5 -19.33 -44.54 -19.26
C ARG A 5 -20.38 -44.32 -18.17
N LEU A 6 -19.97 -43.92 -16.98
CA LEU A 6 -20.86 -43.44 -15.93
C LEU A 6 -21.42 -42.09 -16.42
N GLY A 7 -22.73 -42.03 -16.64
CA GLY A 7 -23.41 -40.79 -17.00
C GLY A 7 -23.58 -39.92 -15.75
N PHE A 8 -23.32 -38.63 -15.90
CA PHE A 8 -23.56 -37.64 -14.84
C PHE A 8 -25.05 -37.32 -14.78
N THR A 9 -25.67 -37.41 -13.61
CA THR A 9 -27.09 -37.04 -13.45
C THR A 9 -27.23 -35.53 -13.32
N LEU A 10 -28.35 -34.99 -13.81
CA LEU A 10 -28.68 -33.56 -13.68
C LEU A 10 -28.69 -33.10 -12.21
N VAL A 11 -29.10 -34.01 -11.31
CA VAL A 11 -29.15 -33.77 -9.87
C VAL A 11 -27.76 -33.63 -9.26
N GLU A 12 -26.80 -34.48 -9.64
CA GLU A 12 -25.41 -34.37 -9.18
C GLU A 12 -24.80 -33.02 -9.60
N LEU A 13 -25.08 -32.55 -10.82
CA LEU A 13 -24.63 -31.23 -11.27
C LEU A 13 -25.23 -30.09 -10.44
N LEU A 14 -26.54 -30.17 -10.18
CA LEU A 14 -27.29 -29.15 -9.47
C LEU A 14 -26.83 -29.00 -8.01
N VAL A 15 -26.54 -30.12 -7.33
CA VAL A 15 -26.02 -30.08 -5.95
C VAL A 15 -24.63 -29.45 -5.91
N VAL A 16 -23.76 -29.74 -6.88
CA VAL A 16 -22.40 -29.18 -6.92
C VAL A 16 -22.43 -27.66 -7.09
N ILE A 17 -23.23 -27.14 -8.03
CA ILE A 17 -23.33 -25.68 -8.22
C ILE A 17 -23.94 -24.99 -6.99
N ALA A 18 -24.88 -25.63 -6.29
CA ALA A 18 -25.46 -25.11 -5.06
C ALA A 18 -24.41 -24.99 -3.94
N ILE A 19 -23.57 -26.02 -3.76
CA ILE A 19 -22.48 -26.00 -2.77
C ILE A 19 -21.44 -24.92 -3.11
N ILE A 20 -21.03 -24.80 -4.38
CA ILE A 20 -20.08 -23.75 -4.82
C ILE A 20 -20.66 -22.35 -4.54
N GLY A 21 -21.96 -22.14 -4.84
CA GLY A 21 -22.64 -20.87 -4.58
C GLY A 21 -22.64 -20.50 -3.10
N LEU A 22 -22.93 -21.46 -2.21
CA LEU A 22 -22.88 -21.25 -0.76
C LEU A 22 -21.46 -20.87 -0.29
N LEU A 23 -20.44 -21.59 -0.76
CA LEU A 23 -19.05 -21.31 -0.40
C LEU A 23 -18.61 -19.91 -0.85
N VAL A 24 -18.92 -19.52 -2.09
CA VAL A 24 -18.57 -18.18 -2.61
C VAL A 24 -19.30 -17.08 -1.84
N ALA A 25 -20.57 -17.26 -1.50
CA ALA A 25 -21.35 -16.29 -0.73
C ALA A 25 -20.72 -15.99 0.64
N LEU A 26 -20.12 -17.00 1.29
CA LEU A 26 -19.40 -16.83 2.56
C LEU A 26 -18.03 -16.18 2.39
N VAL A 27 -17.36 -16.41 1.26
CA VAL A 27 -15.99 -15.92 1.00
C VAL A 27 -15.96 -14.44 0.58
N LEU A 28 -16.95 -13.98 -0.20
CA LEU A 28 -17.02 -12.60 -0.69
C LEU A 28 -16.89 -11.51 0.42
N PRO A 29 -17.66 -11.54 1.53
CA PRO A 29 -17.54 -10.54 2.59
C PRO A 29 -16.21 -10.66 3.36
N ALA A 30 -15.57 -11.82 3.39
CA ALA A 30 -14.27 -12.00 4.03
C ALA A 30 -13.14 -11.33 3.21
N ILE A 31 -13.22 -11.43 1.88
CA ILE A 31 -12.21 -10.82 0.97
C ILE A 31 -12.19 -9.30 1.08
N SER A 32 -13.34 -8.64 1.22
CA SER A 32 -13.39 -7.17 1.34
C SER A 32 -12.69 -6.67 2.61
N ARG A 33 -12.92 -7.35 3.75
CA ARG A 33 -12.24 -7.07 5.02
C ARG A 33 -10.74 -7.32 4.94
N ALA A 34 -10.34 -8.43 4.31
CA ALA A 34 -8.92 -8.76 4.12
C ALA A 34 -8.20 -7.70 3.27
N ARG A 35 -8.85 -7.20 2.21
CA ARG A 35 -8.29 -6.11 1.38
C ARG A 35 -8.11 -4.83 2.18
N GLU A 36 -9.05 -4.46 3.04
CA GLU A 36 -8.94 -3.26 3.85
C GLU A 36 -7.84 -3.39 4.92
N SER A 37 -7.74 -4.55 5.56
CA SER A 37 -6.62 -4.86 6.46
C SER A 37 -5.27 -4.76 5.75
N ALA A 38 -5.16 -5.26 4.52
CA ALA A 38 -3.93 -5.18 3.73
C ALA A 38 -3.56 -3.73 3.38
N ARG A 39 -4.56 -2.89 3.05
CA ARG A 39 -4.35 -1.45 2.82
C ARG A 39 -3.85 -0.73 4.07
N SER A 40 -4.45 -1.04 5.22
CA SER A 40 -4.03 -0.49 6.52
C SER A 40 -2.60 -0.92 6.86
N ALA A 41 -2.26 -2.19 6.70
CA ALA A 41 -0.91 -2.71 6.95
C ALA A 41 0.14 -2.05 6.05
N ALA A 42 -0.16 -1.84 4.76
CA ALA A 42 0.73 -1.12 3.85
C ALA A 42 0.95 0.33 4.28
N CYS A 43 -0.12 1.04 4.66
CA CYS A 43 -0.04 2.42 5.14
C CYS A 43 0.78 2.54 6.44
N GLN A 44 0.57 1.63 7.40
CA GLN A 44 1.36 1.57 8.64
C GLN A 44 2.84 1.27 8.36
N ASN A 45 3.13 0.37 7.43
CA ASN A 45 4.51 0.08 7.04
C ASN A 45 5.18 1.31 6.40
N ASN A 46 4.47 2.06 5.56
CA ASN A 46 5.01 3.30 4.99
C ASN A 46 5.36 4.33 6.08
N LEU A 47 4.50 4.51 7.08
CA LEU A 47 4.76 5.37 8.24
C LEU A 47 6.00 4.90 9.03
N ARG A 48 6.11 3.59 9.25
CA ARG A 48 7.29 3.00 9.88
C ARG A 48 8.57 3.27 9.07
N GLN A 49 8.50 3.14 7.74
CA GLN A 49 9.63 3.40 6.85
C GLN A 49 10.04 4.88 6.86
N PHE A 50 9.12 5.84 6.99
CA PHE A 50 9.47 7.23 7.24
C PHE A 50 10.25 7.40 8.54
N GLY A 51 9.79 6.80 9.64
CA GLY A 51 10.51 6.82 10.92
C GLY A 51 11.94 6.29 10.79
N ILE A 52 12.12 5.17 10.09
CA ILE A 52 13.44 4.62 9.78
C ILE A 52 14.27 5.63 8.95
N GLY A 53 13.67 6.24 7.93
CA GLY A 53 14.35 7.25 7.11
C GLY A 53 14.82 8.47 7.91
N LEU A 54 14.01 8.96 8.86
CA LEU A 54 14.37 10.08 9.74
C LEU A 54 15.58 9.73 10.62
N HIS A 55 15.65 8.50 11.14
CA HIS A 55 16.82 8.03 11.88
C HIS A 55 18.06 7.93 10.99
N ILE A 56 17.92 7.37 9.77
CA ILE A 56 19.02 7.30 8.79
C ILE A 56 19.55 8.70 8.47
N PHE A 57 18.68 9.71 8.37
CA PHE A 57 19.12 11.08 8.17
C PHE A 57 19.95 11.59 9.35
N ALA A 58 19.45 11.44 10.58
CA ALA A 58 20.15 11.91 11.78
C ALA A 58 21.52 11.24 11.94
N ASP A 59 21.64 9.95 11.63
CA ASP A 59 22.90 9.20 11.67
C ASP A 59 23.89 9.66 10.60
N ARG A 60 23.41 10.19 9.46
CA ARG A 60 24.26 10.68 8.36
C ARG A 60 24.64 12.14 8.51
N ASP A 61 23.90 12.93 9.27
CA ASP A 61 24.23 14.34 9.51
C ASP A 61 25.45 14.45 10.43
N ARG A 62 26.44 15.25 10.03
CA ARG A 62 27.68 15.43 10.80
C ARG A 62 27.47 16.07 12.18
N GLN A 63 26.33 16.73 12.38
CA GLN A 63 25.98 17.39 13.63
C GLN A 63 24.90 16.63 14.39
N GLU A 64 24.58 15.39 13.98
CA GLU A 64 23.54 14.53 14.58
C GLU A 64 22.16 15.22 14.68
N ARG A 65 21.87 16.11 13.74
CA ARG A 65 20.59 16.83 13.71
C ARG A 65 19.51 15.97 13.08
N PHE A 66 18.30 16.10 13.61
CA PHE A 66 17.11 15.60 12.93
C PHE A 66 16.84 16.40 11.65
N CYS A 67 15.98 15.87 10.79
CA CYS A 67 15.53 16.55 9.59
C CYS A 67 15.01 17.96 9.90
N THR A 68 15.18 18.86 8.94
CA THR A 68 14.54 20.17 8.93
C THR A 68 13.03 20.02 9.10
N GLY A 69 12.42 21.01 9.77
CA GLY A 69 11.03 20.93 10.24
C GLY A 69 9.99 21.01 9.13
N ALA A 70 8.81 21.50 9.49
CA ALA A 70 7.72 21.68 8.55
C ALA A 70 8.13 22.58 7.37
N PHE A 71 7.61 22.23 6.19
CA PHE A 71 7.80 22.96 4.95
C PHE A 71 6.63 23.92 4.72
N ASP A 72 6.93 25.18 4.37
CA ASP A 72 5.95 26.15 3.88
C ASP A 72 6.33 26.63 2.47
N PHE A 73 5.52 26.28 1.47
CA PHE A 73 5.76 26.65 0.07
C PHE A 73 5.90 28.17 -0.16
N ARG A 74 5.21 29.00 0.63
CA ARG A 74 5.27 30.46 0.45
C ARG A 74 6.54 31.08 1.02
N ARG A 75 7.14 30.45 2.04
CA ARG A 75 8.32 30.97 2.74
C ARG A 75 9.60 30.30 2.24
N ASP A 76 9.56 28.99 2.05
CA ASP A 76 10.74 28.15 1.86
C ASP A 76 10.99 27.78 0.39
N GLY A 77 10.02 28.03 -0.51
CA GLY A 77 10.14 27.73 -1.94
C GLY A 77 9.65 26.33 -2.30
N CYS A 78 10.32 25.65 -3.23
CA CYS A 78 9.94 24.30 -3.68
C CYS A 78 10.22 23.23 -2.61
N MET A 79 9.35 22.21 -2.54
CA MET A 79 9.38 21.16 -1.50
C MET A 79 10.60 20.22 -1.60
N ASP A 80 11.32 20.25 -2.71
CA ASP A 80 12.56 19.51 -2.95
C ASP A 80 13.80 20.16 -2.29
N THR A 81 13.69 21.44 -1.90
CA THR A 81 14.82 22.24 -1.46
C THR A 81 14.90 22.34 0.06
N TYR A 82 13.77 22.37 0.77
CA TYR A 82 13.71 22.56 2.21
C TYR A 82 12.64 21.70 2.89
N GLY A 83 12.91 21.30 4.14
CA GLY A 83 11.99 20.55 5.00
C GLY A 83 12.27 19.06 5.05
N TRP A 84 11.62 18.36 5.98
CA TRP A 84 11.89 16.94 6.25
C TRP A 84 11.73 16.03 5.03
N ALA A 85 10.81 16.38 4.12
CA ALA A 85 10.58 15.62 2.90
C ALA A 85 11.78 15.74 1.94
N ALA A 86 12.29 16.97 1.72
CA ALA A 86 13.49 17.22 0.93
C ALA A 86 14.69 16.45 1.51
N ASP A 87 14.87 16.54 2.82
CA ASP A 87 15.99 15.89 3.53
C ASP A 87 16.02 14.38 3.29
N LEU A 88 14.87 13.71 3.38
CA LEU A 88 14.77 12.26 3.15
C LEU A 88 14.98 11.87 1.68
N VAL A 89 14.50 12.70 0.75
CA VAL A 89 14.69 12.49 -0.70
C VAL A 89 16.15 12.67 -1.09
N ASN A 90 16.80 13.72 -0.58
CA ASN A 90 18.20 14.05 -0.88
C ASN A 90 19.18 12.94 -0.45
N ILE A 91 18.86 12.22 0.62
CA ILE A 91 19.67 11.07 1.07
C ILE A 91 19.19 9.71 0.52
N ASN A 92 18.16 9.71 -0.32
CA ASN A 92 17.47 8.52 -0.85
C ASN A 92 16.98 7.56 0.25
N ALA A 93 16.50 8.08 1.39
CA ALA A 93 16.00 7.27 2.49
C ALA A 93 14.48 7.01 2.41
N ALA A 94 13.73 7.94 1.83
CA ALA A 94 12.31 7.79 1.60
C ALA A 94 11.86 8.62 0.39
N LEU A 95 10.86 8.12 -0.33
CA LEU A 95 10.21 8.82 -1.43
C LEU A 95 8.75 9.08 -1.03
N PRO A 96 8.44 10.26 -0.47
CA PRO A 96 7.12 10.52 0.10
C PRO A 96 5.95 10.27 -0.85
N ASN A 97 6.15 10.57 -2.14
CA ASN A 97 5.16 10.34 -3.19
C ASN A 97 4.79 8.85 -3.38
N GLU A 98 5.76 7.94 -3.32
CA GLU A 98 5.51 6.50 -3.49
C GLU A 98 4.95 5.85 -2.23
N MET A 99 5.27 6.44 -1.08
CA MET A 99 4.96 5.94 0.27
C MET A 99 3.60 6.44 0.78
N LEU A 100 2.78 7.03 -0.08
CA LEU A 100 1.40 7.37 0.24
C LEU A 100 0.54 6.11 0.46
N CYS A 101 -0.45 6.22 1.33
CA CYS A 101 -1.34 5.11 1.62
C CYS A 101 -2.14 4.71 0.35
N PRO A 102 -2.49 3.42 0.17
CA PRO A 102 -3.15 2.97 -1.06
C PRO A 102 -4.52 3.61 -1.32
N SER A 103 -5.15 4.19 -0.30
CA SER A 103 -6.41 4.92 -0.39
C SER A 103 -6.23 6.41 -0.67
N ASN A 104 -5.00 6.93 -0.65
CA ASN A 104 -4.75 8.35 -0.87
C ASN A 104 -4.94 8.71 -2.35
N PRO A 105 -5.82 9.67 -2.68
CA PRO A 105 -6.07 10.08 -4.07
C PRO A 105 -4.85 10.71 -4.75
N LEU A 106 -3.85 11.15 -3.99
CA LEU A 106 -2.63 11.77 -4.50
C LEU A 106 -1.56 10.77 -4.94
N ARG A 107 -1.77 9.47 -4.72
CA ARG A 107 -0.80 8.43 -5.07
C ARG A 107 -0.65 8.34 -6.60
N GLY A 108 0.49 8.78 -7.13
CA GLY A 108 0.80 8.70 -8.57
C GLY A 108 0.31 9.89 -9.40
N ILE A 109 -0.02 11.03 -8.78
CA ILE A 109 -0.28 12.26 -9.52
C ILE A 109 1.07 12.88 -9.93
N GLU A 110 1.48 12.62 -11.16
CA GLU A 110 2.71 13.15 -11.76
C GLU A 110 2.73 14.70 -11.77
N LYS A 111 1.56 15.33 -11.93
CA LYS A 111 1.41 16.80 -11.97
C LYS A 111 1.75 17.55 -10.68
N LEU A 112 1.98 16.85 -9.56
CA LEU A 112 2.46 17.45 -8.30
C LEU A 112 3.99 17.30 -8.14
N ASN A 113 4.64 16.54 -9.02
CA ASN A 113 6.10 16.31 -9.02
C ASN A 113 6.85 17.17 -10.06
N ASP A 114 6.14 17.95 -10.87
CA ASP A 114 6.67 18.98 -11.78
C ASP A 114 6.57 20.37 -11.13
#